data_AF-A0A942LWX2-F1
#
_entry.id   AF-A0A942LWX2-F1
#
_cell.length_a   1.000
_cell.length_b   1.000
_cell.length_c   1.000
_cell.angle_alpha   90.00
_cell.angle_beta   90.00
_cell.angle_gamma   90.00
#
_symmetry.space_group_name_H-M   'P 1'
#
loop_
_entity.id
_entity.type
_entity.pdbx_description
1 polymer ?
#
loop_
_entity_poly.entity_id
_entity_poly.type
_entity_poly.pdbx_seq_one_letter_code
_entity_poly.pdbx_strand_id
1 'polypeptide(L)'
;MRAGTVSEPKGAVGFFGTTNSTSGTGIGILRGTVVTGFFQSVFIEQTNKLGDICRRAKFLVDSIRPAGYNSTRYREWNLLGDPELNIWTAVPKQMTVIYDSVILTGSQIYNVHVHYQSNPVANALVCLMKGTTIYEYGYTNSAGTVSFSINPQALGIMSLTVSARNFHPVEKTVTIGNAGIEQSIDIQNKLFDLKVYPNPLKSFATIRFSVPVEARVLIQLYDVSGRAIHTLADENKMSGNYNLNFDAKKLLPGVYMMCLRVNRQELIRKIIKR
;
A
#
# COMPACT_ATOMS: atom_id res chain seq x y z
N MET A 1 -13.21 -24.59 -17.63
CA MET A 1 -12.82 -23.19 -17.38
C MET A 1 -13.97 -22.19 -17.52
N ARG A 2 -14.91 -22.35 -18.46
CA ARG A 2 -16.08 -21.46 -18.61
C ARG A 2 -17.31 -22.00 -17.88
N ALA A 3 -17.20 -22.30 -16.58
CA ALA A 3 -18.37 -22.68 -15.79
C ALA A 3 -18.94 -21.45 -15.09
N GLY A 4 -20.26 -21.41 -14.90
CA GLY A 4 -20.94 -20.26 -14.28
C GLY A 4 -21.22 -19.10 -15.24
N THR A 5 -21.47 -17.92 -14.68
CA THR A 5 -21.81 -16.69 -15.40
C THR A 5 -20.84 -15.56 -15.04
N VAL A 6 -20.95 -14.40 -15.69
CA VAL A 6 -20.11 -13.23 -15.35
C VAL A 6 -20.38 -12.74 -13.93
N SER A 7 -21.63 -12.87 -13.45
CA SER A 7 -22.02 -12.49 -12.10
C SER A 7 -21.74 -13.57 -11.05
N GLU A 8 -21.63 -14.83 -11.46
CA GLU A 8 -21.29 -15.97 -10.61
C GLU A 8 -20.24 -16.86 -11.30
N PRO A 9 -18.97 -16.43 -11.34
CA PRO A 9 -17.93 -17.21 -11.98
C PRO A 9 -17.71 -18.53 -11.22
N LYS A 10 -17.62 -19.65 -11.94
CA LYS A 10 -17.37 -20.99 -11.37
C LYS A 10 -16.22 -21.69 -12.11
N GLY A 11 -15.62 -22.68 -11.46
CA GLY A 11 -14.52 -23.47 -12.03
C GLY A 11 -13.15 -22.94 -11.64
N ALA A 12 -12.24 -22.84 -12.61
CA ALA A 12 -10.83 -22.54 -12.37
C ALA A 12 -10.40 -21.25 -13.08
N VAL A 13 -9.54 -20.46 -12.42
CA VAL A 13 -8.95 -19.21 -12.94
C VAL A 13 -7.85 -19.45 -13.98
N GLY A 14 -7.32 -20.67 -14.04
CA GLY A 14 -6.39 -21.13 -15.06
C GLY A 14 -6.35 -22.66 -15.11
N PHE A 15 -5.97 -23.19 -16.26
CA PHE A 15 -5.79 -24.62 -16.49
C PHE A 15 -4.46 -24.85 -17.19
N PHE A 16 -3.61 -25.68 -16.59
CA PHE A 16 -2.34 -26.06 -17.16
C PHE A 16 -2.35 -27.56 -17.45
N GLY A 17 -2.23 -27.93 -18.73
CA GLY A 17 -2.40 -29.31 -19.16
C GLY A 17 -1.80 -29.59 -20.53
N THR A 18 -1.71 -30.87 -20.88
CA THR A 18 -1.19 -31.33 -22.18
C THR A 18 -2.31 -31.48 -23.21
N THR A 19 -2.03 -31.12 -24.47
CA THR A 19 -2.92 -31.36 -25.62
C THR A 19 -2.80 -32.78 -26.18
N ASN A 20 -1.78 -33.54 -25.80
CA ASN A 20 -1.54 -34.88 -26.32
C ASN A 20 -2.02 -35.95 -25.33
N SER A 21 -2.84 -36.89 -25.83
CA SER A 21 -3.40 -38.01 -25.08
C SER A 21 -2.50 -39.24 -25.09
N THR A 22 -1.18 -39.08 -25.13
CA THR A 22 -0.25 -40.21 -25.36
C THR A 22 -0.48 -41.32 -24.32
N SER A 23 -1.00 -42.45 -24.76
CA SER A 23 -1.10 -43.69 -23.98
C SER A 23 0.22 -44.45 -24.09
N GLY A 24 0.82 -44.86 -22.96
CA GLY A 24 2.03 -45.70 -22.97
C GLY A 24 2.90 -45.61 -21.71
N THR A 25 3.93 -46.46 -21.65
CA THR A 25 4.92 -46.51 -20.56
C THR A 25 5.78 -45.24 -20.54
N GLY A 26 5.75 -44.49 -19.44
CA GLY A 26 6.57 -43.29 -19.24
C GLY A 26 5.80 -41.97 -19.10
N ILE A 27 4.49 -41.93 -19.36
CA ILE A 27 3.69 -40.70 -19.19
C ILE A 27 3.59 -40.26 -17.71
N GLY A 28 3.57 -41.22 -16.78
CA GLY A 28 3.58 -40.93 -15.35
C GLY A 28 4.81 -40.14 -14.92
N ILE A 29 5.97 -40.44 -15.53
CA ILE A 29 7.22 -39.71 -15.28
C ILE A 29 7.11 -38.29 -15.81
N LEU A 30 6.63 -38.09 -17.05
CA LEU A 30 6.49 -36.74 -17.63
C LEU A 30 5.51 -35.86 -16.84
N ARG A 31 4.36 -36.41 -16.45
CA ARG A 31 3.38 -35.70 -15.61
C ARG A 31 3.96 -35.40 -14.23
N GLY A 32 4.65 -36.36 -13.64
CA GLY A 32 5.37 -36.17 -12.38
C GLY A 32 6.40 -35.04 -12.48
N THR A 33 7.21 -35.02 -13.54
CA THR A 33 8.21 -33.97 -13.78
C THR A 33 7.59 -32.58 -13.90
N VAL A 34 6.50 -32.43 -14.66
CA VAL A 34 5.79 -31.14 -14.78
C VAL A 34 5.27 -30.69 -13.43
N VAL A 35 4.62 -31.59 -12.69
CA VAL A 35 4.06 -31.29 -11.38
C VAL A 35 5.16 -30.91 -10.38
N THR A 36 6.29 -31.62 -10.41
CA THR A 36 7.48 -31.27 -9.61
C THR A 36 8.01 -29.89 -9.97
N GLY A 37 8.20 -29.59 -11.26
CA GLY A 37 8.70 -28.29 -11.69
C GLY A 37 7.74 -27.15 -11.34
N PHE A 38 6.44 -27.39 -11.43
CA PHE A 38 5.40 -26.45 -11.02
C PHE A 38 5.51 -26.16 -9.51
N PHE A 39 5.47 -27.19 -8.66
CA PHE A 39 5.53 -26.99 -7.21
C PHE A 39 6.89 -26.51 -6.72
N GLN A 40 7.98 -26.89 -7.39
CA GLN A 40 9.29 -26.31 -7.14
C GLN A 40 9.29 -24.81 -7.39
N SER A 41 8.73 -24.35 -8.51
CA SER A 41 8.64 -22.92 -8.81
C SER A 41 7.80 -22.17 -7.78
N VAL A 42 6.66 -22.75 -7.38
CA VAL A 42 5.73 -22.15 -6.42
C VAL A 42 6.29 -22.10 -5.00
N PHE A 43 6.82 -23.20 -4.49
CA PHE A 43 7.13 -23.35 -3.06
C PHE A 43 8.62 -23.19 -2.73
N ILE A 44 9.53 -23.53 -3.66
CA ILE A 44 10.97 -23.44 -3.43
C ILE A 44 11.53 -22.13 -4.00
N GLU A 45 11.29 -21.88 -5.29
CA GLU A 45 11.75 -20.65 -5.98
C GLU A 45 10.85 -19.45 -5.66
N GLN A 46 9.74 -19.70 -4.98
CA GLN A 46 8.81 -18.70 -4.50
C GLN A 46 8.19 -17.78 -5.56
N THR A 47 8.09 -18.25 -6.80
CA THR A 47 7.44 -17.53 -7.90
C THR A 47 5.92 -17.59 -7.75
N ASN A 48 5.23 -16.50 -8.05
CA ASN A 48 3.77 -16.38 -7.97
C ASN A 48 3.09 -16.12 -9.32
N LYS A 49 3.83 -15.71 -10.36
CA LYS A 49 3.26 -15.49 -11.69
C LYS A 49 3.02 -16.83 -12.41
N LEU A 50 1.76 -17.10 -12.76
CA LEU A 50 1.33 -18.40 -13.28
C LEU A 50 2.05 -18.80 -14.57
N GLY A 51 2.29 -17.84 -15.48
CA GLY A 51 3.02 -18.06 -16.72
C GLY A 51 4.46 -18.51 -16.49
N ASP A 52 5.18 -17.87 -15.56
CA ASP A 52 6.55 -18.24 -15.21
C ASP A 52 6.62 -19.61 -14.54
N ILE A 53 5.68 -19.91 -13.64
CA ILE A 53 5.55 -21.22 -13.00
C ILE A 53 5.34 -22.30 -14.08
N CYS A 54 4.42 -22.08 -15.00
CA CYS A 54 4.14 -23.04 -16.09
C CYS A 54 5.36 -23.19 -17.00
N ARG A 55 6.04 -22.09 -17.36
CA ARG A 55 7.28 -22.12 -18.17
C ARG A 55 8.36 -22.95 -17.48
N ARG A 56 8.59 -22.74 -16.19
CA ARG A 56 9.57 -23.48 -15.38
C ARG A 56 9.24 -24.98 -15.31
N ALA A 57 7.97 -25.32 -15.18
CA ALA A 57 7.49 -26.69 -15.19
C ALA A 57 7.75 -27.39 -16.53
N LYS A 58 7.46 -26.71 -17.65
CA LYS A 58 7.71 -27.21 -19.00
C LYS A 58 9.20 -27.39 -19.29
N PHE A 59 10.03 -26.44 -18.85
CA PHE A 59 11.48 -26.50 -19.04
C PHE A 59 12.09 -27.73 -18.35
N LEU A 60 11.57 -28.13 -17.19
CA LEU A 60 12.07 -29.31 -16.48
C LEU A 60 11.80 -30.63 -17.23
N VAL A 61 10.73 -30.69 -18.02
CA VAL A 61 10.44 -31.85 -18.87
C VAL A 61 11.49 -32.00 -19.96
N ASP A 62 11.90 -30.87 -20.54
CA ASP A 62 12.91 -30.80 -21.59
C ASP A 62 14.30 -31.16 -21.05
N SER A 63 14.67 -30.62 -19.88
CA SER A 63 16.01 -30.78 -19.32
C SER A 63 16.34 -32.19 -18.80
N ILE A 64 15.33 -32.95 -18.33
CA ILE A 64 15.55 -34.29 -17.75
C ILE A 64 15.71 -35.38 -18.84
N ARG A 65 15.39 -35.09 -20.12
CA ARG A 65 15.51 -36.08 -21.21
C ARG A 65 16.22 -35.54 -22.46
N PRO A 66 17.53 -35.28 -22.39
CA PRO A 66 18.31 -34.71 -23.50
C PRO A 66 18.49 -35.66 -24.71
N ALA A 67 18.20 -36.96 -24.59
CA ALA A 67 18.37 -37.93 -25.68
C ALA A 67 17.02 -38.41 -26.24
N GLY A 68 16.65 -37.93 -27.43
CA GLY A 68 15.58 -38.50 -28.27
C GLY A 68 14.16 -37.98 -28.03
N TYR A 69 13.93 -37.10 -27.05
CA TYR A 69 12.61 -36.49 -26.84
C TYR A 69 12.50 -35.15 -27.57
N ASN A 70 11.64 -35.16 -28.58
CA ASN A 70 11.36 -34.08 -29.51
C ASN A 70 10.82 -32.83 -28.76
N SER A 71 11.26 -31.63 -29.14
CA SER A 71 10.77 -30.32 -28.64
C SER A 71 9.24 -30.18 -28.60
N THR A 72 8.54 -31.05 -29.33
CA THR A 72 7.12 -31.38 -29.24
C THR A 72 6.62 -31.51 -27.79
N ARG A 73 7.34 -32.18 -26.88
CA ARG A 73 6.85 -32.39 -25.50
C ARG A 73 6.78 -31.11 -24.68
N TYR A 74 7.73 -30.20 -24.86
CA TYR A 74 7.63 -28.85 -24.30
C TYR A 74 6.41 -28.11 -24.88
N ARG A 75 6.10 -28.29 -26.17
CA ARG A 75 5.00 -27.57 -26.86
C ARG A 75 3.59 -28.11 -26.53
N GLU A 76 3.48 -29.34 -26.06
CA GLU A 76 2.19 -29.96 -25.71
C GLU A 76 1.53 -29.36 -24.48
N TRP A 77 2.32 -28.83 -23.54
CA TRP A 77 1.82 -28.27 -22.29
C TRP A 77 1.42 -26.81 -22.47
N ASN A 78 0.14 -26.53 -22.24
CA ASN A 78 -0.48 -25.24 -22.50
C ASN A 78 -1.13 -24.71 -21.23
N LEU A 79 -0.89 -23.42 -20.96
CA LEU A 79 -1.65 -22.66 -19.98
C LEU A 79 -2.83 -22.03 -20.71
N LEU A 80 -4.04 -22.42 -20.30
CA LEU A 80 -5.26 -21.74 -20.67
C LEU A 80 -5.66 -20.86 -19.47
N GLY A 81 -5.67 -19.54 -19.66
CA GLY A 81 -5.85 -18.57 -18.58
C GLY A 81 -4.93 -17.37 -18.78
N ASP A 82 -4.85 -16.51 -17.77
CA ASP A 82 -3.96 -15.34 -17.81
C ASP A 82 -2.54 -15.75 -17.34
N PRO A 83 -1.52 -15.66 -18.22
CA PRO A 83 -0.13 -15.93 -17.83
C PRO A 83 0.43 -14.91 -16.83
N GLU A 84 -0.13 -13.71 -16.75
CA GLU A 84 0.29 -12.66 -15.81
C GLU A 84 -0.40 -12.78 -14.44
N LEU A 85 -1.32 -13.75 -14.28
CA LEU A 85 -2.02 -13.98 -13.02
C LEU A 85 -1.03 -14.32 -11.90
N ASN A 86 -1.07 -13.54 -10.83
CA ASN A 86 -0.38 -13.83 -9.59
C ASN A 86 -1.25 -14.77 -8.72
N ILE A 87 -0.81 -16.02 -8.54
CA ILE A 87 -1.53 -16.99 -7.71
C ILE A 87 -1.27 -16.78 -6.22
N TRP A 88 -2.31 -17.00 -5.42
CA TRP A 88 -2.18 -17.11 -3.97
C TRP A 88 -1.93 -18.56 -3.57
N THR A 89 -1.00 -18.78 -2.65
CA THR A 89 -0.68 -20.09 -2.07
C THR A 89 -1.17 -20.23 -0.63
N ALA A 90 -1.73 -19.16 -0.07
CA ALA A 90 -2.31 -19.10 1.26
C ALA A 90 -3.45 -18.07 1.27
N VAL A 91 -4.21 -18.01 2.37
CA VAL A 91 -5.21 -16.95 2.57
C VAL A 91 -4.51 -15.59 2.49
N PRO A 92 -4.91 -14.69 1.57
CA PRO A 92 -4.27 -13.40 1.41
C PRO A 92 -4.46 -12.52 2.65
N LYS A 93 -3.43 -11.75 2.98
CA LYS A 93 -3.41 -10.82 4.12
C LYS A 93 -3.57 -9.38 3.65
N GLN A 94 -3.86 -8.46 4.57
CA GLN A 94 -3.90 -7.03 4.27
C GLN A 94 -2.57 -6.38 4.68
N MET A 95 -1.98 -5.60 3.78
CA MET A 95 -0.77 -4.81 4.05
C MET A 95 -1.11 -3.32 4.20
N THR A 96 -0.27 -2.61 4.93
CA THR A 96 -0.34 -1.16 5.13
C THR A 96 0.73 -0.49 4.28
N VAL A 97 0.33 0.54 3.54
CA VAL A 97 1.22 1.34 2.70
C VAL A 97 1.28 2.75 3.25
N ILE A 98 2.48 3.23 3.54
CA ILE A 98 2.78 4.59 3.98
C ILE A 98 3.41 5.33 2.81
N TYR A 99 2.80 6.45 2.43
CA TYR A 99 3.15 7.22 1.25
C TYR A 99 2.63 8.65 1.41
N ASP A 100 3.23 9.59 0.68
CA ASP A 100 2.71 10.94 0.59
C ASP A 100 1.48 10.96 -0.30
N SER A 101 0.31 11.17 0.31
CA SER A 101 -0.96 11.20 -0.42
C SER A 101 -1.09 12.42 -1.35
N VAL A 102 -0.24 13.44 -1.16
CA VAL A 102 -0.20 14.63 -1.99
C VAL A 102 1.23 15.05 -2.24
N ILE A 103 1.50 15.36 -3.51
CA ILE A 103 2.80 15.84 -4.00
C ILE A 103 2.60 17.09 -4.84
N LEU A 104 3.67 17.83 -5.10
CA LEU A 104 3.64 19.02 -5.95
C LEU A 104 4.16 18.71 -7.34
N THR A 105 3.85 19.57 -8.31
CA THR A 105 4.51 19.57 -9.62
C THR A 105 6.01 19.83 -9.50
N GLY A 106 6.81 19.18 -10.35
CA GLY A 106 8.27 19.31 -10.38
C GLY A 106 9.01 18.03 -9.94
N SER A 107 10.32 18.02 -10.17
CA SER A 107 11.18 16.87 -9.85
C SER A 107 11.29 16.65 -8.34
N GLN A 108 10.98 15.43 -7.89
CA GLN A 108 11.10 15.02 -6.49
C GLN A 108 11.37 13.52 -6.37
N ILE A 109 11.84 13.11 -5.18
CA ILE A 109 11.94 11.70 -4.81
C ILE A 109 10.67 11.31 -4.08
N TYR A 110 9.97 10.30 -4.59
CA TYR A 110 8.75 9.77 -4.01
C TYR A 110 9.02 8.44 -3.31
N ASN A 111 8.79 8.39 -2.00
CA ASN A 111 9.06 7.22 -1.18
C ASN A 111 7.76 6.49 -0.83
N VAL A 112 7.81 5.16 -0.91
CA VAL A 112 6.71 4.28 -0.50
C VAL A 112 7.26 3.24 0.45
N HIS A 113 6.62 3.11 1.61
CA HIS A 113 6.95 2.10 2.61
C HIS A 113 5.79 1.12 2.75
N VAL A 114 6.08 -0.17 2.78
CA VAL A 114 5.09 -1.25 2.83
C VAL A 114 5.36 -2.11 4.05
N HIS A 115 4.33 -2.25 4.89
CA HIS A 115 4.40 -3.00 6.14
C HIS A 115 3.25 -3.99 6.26
N TYR A 116 3.49 -5.06 6.98
CA TYR A 116 2.47 -5.95 7.50
C TYR A 116 2.61 -5.98 9.02
N GLN A 117 1.62 -5.43 9.71
CA GLN A 117 1.70 -5.16 11.15
C GLN A 117 2.95 -4.30 11.43
N SER A 118 3.89 -4.80 12.24
CA SER A 118 5.15 -4.10 12.57
C SER A 118 6.33 -4.49 11.67
N ASN A 119 6.15 -5.42 10.72
CA ASN A 119 7.24 -5.94 9.90
C ASN A 119 7.26 -5.30 8.50
N PRO A 120 8.43 -4.96 7.95
CA PRO A 120 8.55 -4.51 6.56
C PRO A 120 8.22 -5.66 5.60
N VAL A 121 7.58 -5.33 4.47
CA VAL A 121 7.31 -6.28 3.39
C VAL A 121 8.30 -6.07 2.26
N ALA A 122 9.26 -6.96 2.13
CA ALA A 122 10.23 -6.97 1.03
C ALA A 122 9.62 -7.56 -0.25
N ASN A 123 10.18 -7.18 -1.40
CA ASN A 123 9.78 -7.64 -2.74
C ASN A 123 8.30 -7.38 -3.07
N ALA A 124 7.67 -6.38 -2.45
CA ALA A 124 6.37 -5.88 -2.88
C ALA A 124 6.57 -5.02 -4.13
N LEU A 125 5.79 -5.28 -5.18
CA LEU A 125 5.77 -4.49 -6.39
C LEU A 125 4.92 -3.24 -6.16
N VAL A 126 5.55 -2.07 -6.32
CA VAL A 126 4.91 -0.76 -6.26
C VAL A 126 4.89 -0.17 -7.65
N CYS A 127 3.75 0.37 -8.07
CA CYS A 127 3.58 1.04 -9.36
C CYS A 127 2.89 2.39 -9.16
N LEU A 128 3.47 3.42 -9.78
CA LEU A 128 2.93 4.76 -9.89
C LEU A 128 2.50 5.02 -11.34
N MET A 129 1.28 5.48 -11.53
CA MET A 129 0.74 5.75 -12.86
C MET A 129 -0.07 7.03 -12.91
N LYS A 130 0.23 7.92 -13.86
CA LYS A 130 -0.59 9.09 -14.20
C LYS A 130 -0.75 9.19 -15.71
N GLY A 131 -1.84 8.63 -16.23
CA GLY A 131 -2.11 8.59 -17.67
C GLY A 131 -0.89 8.02 -18.42
N THR A 132 -0.38 8.77 -19.40
CA THR A 132 0.85 8.44 -20.14
C THR A 132 2.09 9.20 -19.67
N THR A 133 1.96 10.07 -18.66
CA THR A 133 3.02 11.00 -18.25
C THR A 133 3.96 10.45 -17.19
N ILE A 134 3.44 9.61 -16.30
CA ILE A 134 4.21 8.97 -15.24
C ILE A 134 3.84 7.50 -15.27
N TYR A 135 4.84 6.64 -15.43
CA TYR A 135 4.70 5.19 -15.33
C TYR A 135 6.00 4.64 -14.75
N GLU A 136 6.04 4.54 -13.42
CA GLU A 136 7.21 4.08 -12.67
C GLU A 136 6.82 2.85 -11.85
N TYR A 137 7.70 1.86 -11.77
CA TYR A 137 7.47 0.69 -10.94
C TYR A 137 8.77 0.12 -10.40
N GLY A 138 8.69 -0.51 -9.23
CA GLY A 138 9.86 -1.02 -8.52
C GLY A 138 9.46 -1.93 -7.37
N TYR A 139 10.45 -2.65 -6.86
CA TYR A 139 10.25 -3.58 -5.76
C TYR A 139 10.78 -2.98 -4.45
N THR A 140 10.08 -3.24 -3.35
CA THR A 140 10.57 -2.87 -2.03
C THR A 140 11.80 -3.67 -1.63
N ASN A 141 12.76 -3.01 -0.98
CA ASN A 141 13.94 -3.65 -0.42
C ASN A 141 13.62 -4.43 0.88
N SER A 142 14.65 -4.97 1.56
CA SER A 142 14.49 -5.68 2.84
C SER A 142 13.90 -4.82 3.97
N ALA A 143 14.01 -3.49 3.88
CA ALA A 143 13.39 -2.54 4.79
C ALA A 143 11.96 -2.14 4.36
N GLY A 144 11.37 -2.81 3.37
CA GLY A 144 10.01 -2.54 2.90
C GLY A 144 9.86 -1.20 2.19
N THR A 145 10.96 -0.62 1.68
CA THR A 145 10.97 0.72 1.09
C THR A 145 11.33 0.68 -0.38
N VAL A 146 10.72 1.56 -1.17
CA VAL A 146 11.09 1.86 -2.56
C VAL A 146 11.01 3.37 -2.81
N SER A 147 11.90 3.88 -3.64
CA SER A 147 12.01 5.31 -3.97
C SER A 147 12.00 5.48 -5.48
N PHE A 148 11.22 6.45 -5.96
CA PHE A 148 11.10 6.79 -7.38
C PHE A 148 11.49 8.24 -7.60
N SER A 149 12.22 8.52 -8.68
CA SER A 149 12.47 9.89 -9.13
C SER A 149 11.39 10.29 -10.12
N ILE A 150 10.44 11.13 -9.69
CA ILE A 150 9.29 11.54 -10.52
C ILE A 150 9.31 13.04 -10.80
N ASN A 151 8.79 13.44 -11.95
CA ASN A 151 8.62 14.85 -12.33
C ASN A 151 7.21 15.12 -12.88
N PRO A 152 6.19 15.19 -12.01
CA PRO A 152 4.84 15.58 -12.42
C PRO A 152 4.81 17.00 -13.01
N GLN A 153 4.47 17.11 -14.30
CA GLN A 153 4.36 18.41 -15.00
C GLN A 153 2.96 19.02 -14.99
N ALA A 154 1.94 18.25 -14.62
CA ALA A 154 0.56 18.69 -14.64
C ALA A 154 -0.18 18.24 -13.38
N LEU A 155 -1.10 19.10 -12.92
CA LEU A 155 -2.04 18.79 -11.86
C LEU A 155 -2.86 17.53 -12.16
N GLY A 156 -3.44 16.95 -11.11
CA GLY A 156 -4.40 15.86 -11.22
C GLY A 156 -4.13 14.74 -10.21
N ILE A 157 -4.55 13.53 -10.56
CA ILE A 157 -4.45 12.36 -9.68
C ILE A 157 -3.51 11.35 -10.32
N MET A 158 -2.60 10.83 -9.52
CA MET A 158 -1.73 9.70 -9.84
C MET A 158 -2.21 8.47 -9.06
N SER A 159 -2.29 7.32 -9.70
CA SER A 159 -2.61 6.05 -9.06
C SER A 159 -1.36 5.40 -8.49
N LEU A 160 -1.46 4.91 -7.26
CA LEU A 160 -0.46 4.10 -6.57
C LEU A 160 -1.04 2.70 -6.36
N THR A 161 -0.39 1.69 -6.93
CA THR A 161 -0.78 0.29 -6.75
C THR A 161 0.36 -0.48 -6.10
N VAL A 162 0.07 -1.23 -5.04
CA VAL A 162 1.03 -2.10 -4.37
C VAL A 162 0.51 -3.53 -4.38
N SER A 163 1.34 -4.47 -4.81
CA SER A 163 1.01 -5.90 -4.82
C SER A 163 2.16 -6.72 -4.26
N ALA A 164 1.84 -7.78 -3.53
CA ALA A 164 2.82 -8.68 -2.92
C ALA A 164 2.23 -10.10 -2.83
N ARG A 165 3.12 -11.09 -2.74
CA ARG A 165 2.71 -12.50 -2.65
C ARG A 165 1.85 -12.75 -1.41
N ASN A 166 0.67 -13.36 -1.60
CA ASN A 166 -0.31 -13.64 -0.54
C ASN A 166 -0.77 -12.38 0.23
N PHE A 167 -0.81 -11.23 -0.45
CA PHE A 167 -1.46 -10.02 0.05
C PHE A 167 -2.55 -9.58 -0.92
N HIS A 168 -3.61 -8.98 -0.37
CA HIS A 168 -4.55 -8.23 -1.19
C HIS A 168 -3.85 -7.01 -1.79
N PRO A 169 -4.00 -6.75 -3.10
CA PRO A 169 -3.44 -5.56 -3.72
C PRO A 169 -4.05 -4.31 -3.06
N VAL A 170 -3.21 -3.29 -2.89
CA VAL A 170 -3.60 -2.01 -2.31
C VAL A 170 -3.57 -0.97 -3.42
N GLU A 171 -4.72 -0.40 -3.72
CA GLU A 171 -4.89 0.69 -4.68
C GLU A 171 -5.18 2.00 -3.93
N LYS A 172 -4.43 3.04 -4.28
CA LYS A 172 -4.49 4.37 -3.67
C LYS A 172 -4.35 5.45 -4.72
N THR A 173 -4.76 6.65 -4.35
CA THR A 173 -4.65 7.85 -5.19
C THR A 173 -3.76 8.87 -4.52
N VAL A 174 -2.91 9.52 -5.31
CA VAL A 174 -2.02 10.60 -4.91
C VAL A 174 -2.44 11.87 -5.66
N THR A 175 -2.69 12.95 -4.94
CA THR A 175 -3.07 14.23 -5.57
C THR A 175 -1.83 15.04 -5.91
N ILE A 176 -1.76 15.56 -7.13
CA ILE A 176 -0.70 16.46 -7.58
C ILE A 176 -1.24 17.88 -7.53
N GLY A 177 -0.71 18.68 -6.60
CA GLY A 177 -1.02 20.09 -6.41
C GLY A 177 0.03 21.01 -7.04
N ASN A 178 -0.28 22.31 -7.10
CA ASN A 178 0.67 23.32 -7.54
C ASN A 178 1.48 23.79 -6.34
N ALA A 179 2.74 24.17 -6.59
CA ALA A 179 3.54 24.94 -5.65
C ALA A 179 3.04 26.40 -5.60
N GLY A 180 1.77 26.62 -5.26
CA GLY A 180 1.28 27.89 -4.76
C GLY A 180 1.55 27.94 -3.26
N ILE A 181 2.19 29.00 -2.79
CA ILE A 181 2.69 29.19 -1.41
C ILE A 181 1.59 28.97 -0.34
N GLU A 182 0.30 28.96 -0.72
CA GLU A 182 -0.83 28.73 0.19
C GLU A 182 -1.40 27.30 0.21
N GLN A 183 -1.14 26.45 -0.80
CA GLN A 183 -1.76 25.11 -0.90
C GLN A 183 -0.91 23.97 -0.33
N SER A 184 0.41 24.11 -0.23
CA SER A 184 1.27 23.09 0.39
C SER A 184 0.99 22.92 1.90
N ILE A 185 0.50 23.98 2.55
CA ILE A 185 0.15 23.99 3.97
C ILE A 185 -1.20 23.29 4.20
N ASP A 186 -2.18 23.44 3.32
CA ASP A 186 -3.55 22.92 3.56
C ASP A 186 -3.67 21.41 3.32
N ILE A 187 -2.78 20.82 2.52
CA ILE A 187 -2.93 19.43 2.09
C ILE A 187 -2.13 18.42 2.95
N GLN A 188 -0.98 18.84 3.52
CA GLN A 188 -0.34 18.12 4.64
C GLN A 188 -1.24 18.16 5.90
N ASN A 189 -1.99 19.26 6.09
CA ASN A 189 -2.95 19.44 7.20
C ASN A 189 -4.20 18.55 7.14
N LYS A 190 -4.39 17.75 6.09
CA LYS A 190 -5.56 16.86 5.97
C LYS A 190 -5.35 15.49 6.62
N LEU A 191 -4.09 15.07 6.81
CA LEU A 191 -3.72 13.84 7.55
C LEU A 191 -3.33 14.12 9.00
N PHE A 192 -2.83 15.33 9.26
CA PHE A 192 -2.56 15.88 10.58
C PHE A 192 -3.39 17.15 10.74
N ASP A 193 -4.55 17.05 11.40
CA ASP A 193 -5.46 18.18 11.61
C ASP A 193 -5.62 18.46 13.11
N LEU A 194 -5.89 19.73 13.43
CA LEU A 194 -6.27 20.20 14.75
C LEU A 194 -7.40 21.22 14.58
N LYS A 195 -8.57 20.91 15.14
CA LYS A 195 -9.76 21.78 15.14
C LYS A 195 -10.30 21.92 16.54
N VAL A 196 -10.73 23.12 16.89
CA VAL A 196 -11.36 23.42 18.18
C VAL A 196 -12.69 24.08 17.90
N TYR A 197 -13.78 23.46 18.36
CA TYR A 197 -15.13 23.94 18.10
C TYR A 197 -16.02 23.83 19.36
N PRO A 198 -16.82 24.86 19.68
CA PRO A 198 -16.85 26.16 19.01
C PRO A 198 -15.57 26.97 19.29
N ASN A 199 -15.18 27.81 18.32
CA ASN A 199 -14.17 28.84 18.50
C ASN A 199 -14.70 30.11 17.81
N PRO A 200 -15.00 31.21 18.54
CA PRO A 200 -14.75 31.44 19.95
C PRO A 200 -15.55 30.53 20.91
N LEU A 201 -14.97 30.15 22.05
CA LEU A 201 -15.61 29.31 23.06
C LEU A 201 -16.08 30.11 24.28
N LYS A 202 -17.08 29.57 25.01
CA LYS A 202 -17.59 30.13 26.27
C LYS A 202 -17.12 29.37 27.50
N SER A 203 -17.49 28.09 27.60
CA SER A 203 -17.18 27.24 28.78
C SER A 203 -16.58 25.92 28.38
N PHE A 204 -16.94 25.41 27.21
CA PHE A 204 -16.46 24.14 26.69
C PHE A 204 -16.15 24.27 25.21
N ALA A 205 -15.20 23.47 24.76
CA ALA A 205 -14.97 23.20 23.35
C ALA A 205 -14.62 21.72 23.17
N THR A 206 -14.74 21.23 21.94
CA THR A 206 -14.24 19.92 21.56
C THR A 206 -13.04 20.12 20.64
N ILE A 207 -11.97 19.40 20.95
CA ILE A 207 -10.74 19.35 20.19
C ILE A 207 -10.80 18.11 19.32
N ARG A 208 -10.83 18.30 18.01
CA ARG A 208 -10.72 17.25 16.98
C ARG A 208 -9.29 17.22 16.49
N PHE A 209 -8.67 16.04 16.50
CA PHE A 209 -7.34 15.86 15.93
C PHE A 209 -7.18 14.48 15.29
N SER A 210 -6.24 14.38 14.35
CA SER A 210 -5.90 13.13 13.67
C SER A 210 -4.47 12.71 13.99
N VAL A 211 -4.28 11.40 14.15
CA VAL A 211 -3.00 10.75 14.38
C VAL A 211 -2.73 9.86 13.17
N PRO A 212 -1.75 10.17 12.30
CA PRO A 212 -1.57 9.44 11.05
C PRO A 212 -0.98 8.03 11.26
N VAL A 213 -0.07 7.89 12.24
CA VAL A 213 0.62 6.65 12.61
C VAL A 213 0.72 6.60 14.13
N GLU A 214 0.83 5.41 14.72
CA GLU A 214 1.03 5.24 16.16
C GLU A 214 2.15 6.15 16.67
N ALA A 215 1.81 7.04 17.60
CA ALA A 215 2.68 8.10 18.06
C ALA A 215 2.26 8.61 19.44
N ARG A 216 3.22 9.20 20.15
CA ARG A 216 2.92 9.98 21.35
C ARG A 216 2.30 11.32 20.95
N VAL A 217 1.12 11.60 21.50
CA VAL A 217 0.35 12.82 21.29
C VAL A 217 0.49 13.69 22.52
N LEU A 218 0.93 14.94 22.32
CA LEU A 218 0.96 15.96 23.38
C LEU A 218 0.11 17.16 22.94
N ILE A 219 -0.93 17.47 23.71
CA ILE A 219 -1.80 18.62 23.49
C ILE A 219 -1.63 19.58 24.66
N GLN A 220 -1.21 20.80 24.37
CA GLN A 220 -0.96 21.85 25.37
C GLN A 220 -1.62 23.17 24.98
N LEU A 221 -2.11 23.89 25.99
CA LEU A 221 -2.63 25.23 25.86
C LEU A 221 -1.61 26.24 26.36
N TYR A 222 -1.38 27.30 25.59
CA TYR A 222 -0.45 28.37 25.88
C TYR A 222 -1.17 29.72 25.95
N ASP A 223 -0.67 30.64 26.78
CA ASP A 223 -1.05 32.06 26.72
C ASP A 223 -0.26 32.79 25.63
N VAL A 224 -0.55 34.09 25.47
CA VAL A 224 0.12 34.96 24.50
C VAL A 224 1.61 35.20 24.82
N SER A 225 2.07 34.91 26.03
CA SER A 225 3.48 35.00 26.41
C SER A 225 4.26 33.70 26.10
N GLY A 226 3.58 32.68 25.58
CA GLY A 226 4.19 31.38 25.28
C GLY A 226 4.32 30.48 26.51
N ARG A 227 3.67 30.82 27.64
CA ARG A 227 3.67 29.98 28.84
C ARG A 227 2.61 28.88 28.71
N ALA A 228 3.00 27.63 28.96
CA ALA A 228 2.07 26.50 29.01
C ALA A 228 1.17 26.63 30.25
N ILE A 229 -0.15 26.69 30.02
CA ILE A 229 -1.17 26.81 31.07
C ILE A 229 -1.73 25.44 31.44
N HIS A 230 -1.99 24.59 30.44
CA HIS A 230 -2.58 23.27 30.64
C HIS A 230 -2.02 22.25 29.66
N THR A 231 -1.78 21.03 30.14
CA THR A 231 -1.60 19.83 29.30
C THR A 231 -2.93 19.08 29.28
N LEU A 232 -3.51 18.92 28.10
CA LEU A 232 -4.82 18.32 27.88
C LEU A 232 -4.75 16.85 27.50
N ALA A 233 -3.66 16.45 26.83
CA ALA A 233 -3.35 15.06 26.54
C ALA A 233 -1.83 14.89 26.49
N ASP A 234 -1.32 13.79 27.04
CA ASP A 234 0.07 13.35 26.89
C ASP A 234 0.09 11.81 26.95
N GLU A 235 -0.18 11.19 25.82
CA GLU A 235 -0.40 9.73 25.75
C GLU A 235 -0.07 9.17 24.35
N ASN A 236 0.20 7.87 24.29
CA ASN A 236 0.36 7.16 23.03
C ASN A 236 -1.01 6.88 22.41
N LYS A 237 -1.18 7.23 21.13
CA LYS A 237 -2.39 6.95 20.36
C LYS A 237 -2.03 6.15 19.12
N MET A 238 -2.92 5.22 18.77
CA MET A 238 -2.88 4.53 17.47
C MET A 238 -3.29 5.49 16.35
N SER A 239 -3.09 5.08 15.10
CA SER A 239 -3.61 5.83 13.96
C SER A 239 -5.13 5.97 14.03
N GLY A 240 -5.66 7.18 13.84
CA GLY A 240 -7.08 7.45 13.92
C GLY A 240 -7.45 8.91 14.16
N ASN A 241 -8.77 9.17 14.23
CA ASN A 241 -9.32 10.47 14.57
C ASN A 241 -9.86 10.46 16.00
N TYR A 242 -9.58 11.53 16.75
CA TYR A 242 -9.91 11.62 18.17
C TYR A 242 -10.68 12.91 18.47
N ASN A 243 -11.56 12.81 19.47
CA ASN A 243 -12.29 13.93 20.06
C ASN A 243 -11.92 14.03 21.53
N LEU A 244 -11.48 15.21 21.97
CA LEU A 244 -11.23 15.51 23.37
C LEU A 244 -12.14 16.65 23.82
N ASN A 245 -12.85 16.45 24.92
CA ASN A 245 -13.65 17.52 25.54
C ASN A 245 -12.74 18.41 26.37
N PHE A 246 -12.88 19.72 26.19
CA PHE A 246 -12.08 20.74 26.84
C PHE A 246 -12.96 21.66 27.67
N ASP A 247 -12.77 21.64 29.01
CA ASP A 247 -13.38 22.58 29.94
C ASP A 247 -12.48 23.81 30.10
N ALA A 248 -13.02 24.98 29.74
CA ALA A 248 -12.33 26.26 29.73
C ALA A 248 -12.95 27.26 30.72
N LYS A 249 -13.80 26.81 31.67
CA LYS A 249 -14.45 27.70 32.65
C LYS A 249 -13.47 28.50 33.49
N LYS A 250 -12.28 27.94 33.74
CA LYS A 250 -11.23 28.56 34.56
C LYS A 250 -10.34 29.52 33.77
N LEU A 251 -10.53 29.65 32.45
CA LEU A 251 -9.77 30.57 31.62
C LEU A 251 -10.43 31.95 31.60
N LEU A 252 -9.59 32.97 31.72
CA LEU A 252 -10.01 34.36 31.54
C LEU A 252 -10.37 34.63 30.06
N PRO A 253 -11.25 35.60 29.77
CA PRO A 253 -11.48 36.05 28.41
C PRO A 253 -10.17 36.52 27.75
N GLY A 254 -9.91 36.07 26.53
CA GLY A 254 -8.63 36.35 25.87
C GLY A 254 -8.28 35.41 24.71
N VAL A 255 -7.07 35.59 24.19
CA VAL A 255 -6.50 34.78 23.11
C VAL A 255 -5.53 33.76 23.69
N TYR A 256 -5.64 32.52 23.22
CA TYR A 256 -4.79 31.39 23.60
C TYR A 256 -4.30 30.65 22.36
N MET A 257 -3.23 29.89 22.50
CA MET A 257 -2.71 29.02 21.45
C MET A 257 -2.81 27.57 21.89
N MET A 258 -3.51 26.75 21.11
CA MET A 258 -3.53 25.30 21.28
C MET A 258 -2.47 24.68 20.40
N CYS A 259 -1.59 23.91 21.02
CA CYS A 259 -0.52 23.20 20.36
C CYS A 259 -0.78 21.69 20.42
N LEU A 260 -0.74 21.03 19.28
CA LEU A 260 -0.71 19.58 19.13
C LEU A 260 0.67 19.18 18.62
N ARG A 261 1.36 18.31 19.36
CA ARG A 261 2.60 17.68 18.91
C ARG A 261 2.38 16.19 18.71
N VAL A 262 2.81 15.71 17.55
CA VAL A 262 2.82 14.28 17.19
C VAL A 262 4.14 13.99 16.51
N ASN A 263 4.97 13.13 17.13
CA ASN A 263 6.35 12.86 16.70
C ASN A 263 7.19 14.16 16.56
N ARG A 264 7.62 14.50 15.34
CA ARG A 264 8.40 15.72 15.02
C ARG A 264 7.55 16.85 14.42
N GLN A 265 6.24 16.68 14.35
CA GLN A 265 5.32 17.66 13.80
C GLN A 265 4.57 18.40 14.91
N GLU A 266 4.34 19.70 14.69
CA GLU A 266 3.61 20.58 15.60
C GLU A 266 2.54 21.35 14.83
N LEU A 267 1.32 21.40 15.37
CA LEU A 267 0.23 22.24 14.88
C LEU A 267 -0.21 23.20 15.96
N ILE A 268 -0.35 24.46 15.57
CA ILE A 268 -0.81 25.52 16.45
C ILE A 268 -2.13 26.08 15.92
N ARG A 269 -3.13 26.20 16.80
CA ARG A 269 -4.42 26.82 16.52
C ARG A 269 -4.72 27.92 17.51
N LYS A 270 -5.06 29.10 16.99
CA LYS A 270 -5.56 30.22 17.77
C LYS A 270 -6.93 29.90 18.33
N ILE A 271 -7.09 30.11 19.64
CA ILE A 271 -8.34 29.97 20.36
C ILE A 271 -8.74 31.32 20.96
N ILE A 272 -10.03 31.63 20.90
CA ILE A 272 -10.60 32.83 21.50
C ILE A 272 -11.59 32.41 22.59
N LYS A 273 -11.30 32.78 23.84
CA LYS A 273 -12.21 32.64 24.98
C LYS A 273 -13.02 33.93 25.11
N ARG A 274 -14.35 33.82 25.00
CA ARG A 274 -15.29 34.91 25.31
C ARG A 274 -15.55 35.02 26.80
#